data_AF-A0A926BWE3-F1
#
_entry.id   AF-A0A926BWE3-F1
#
_cell.length_a   1.000
_cell.length_b   1.000
_cell.length_c   1.000
_cell.angle_alpha   90.00
_cell.angle_beta   90.00
_cell.angle_gamma   90.00
#
_symmetry.space_group_name_H-M   'P 1'
#
loop_
_entity.id
_entity.type
_entity.pdbx_description
1 polymer ?
#
loop_
_entity_poly.entity_id
_entity_poly.type
_entity_poly.pdbx_seq_one_letter_code
_entity_poly.pdbx_strand_id
1 'polypeptide(L)'
;MQIVQELEAEGALTPSERDGLLLGFLESIERLNKHIAWHYSLEEPSDLSIREFSDLRDSYIEQVKVLMKHYGLDVKPLPTTPNAG
;
A
#
# COMPACT_ATOMS: atom_id res chain seq x y z
N MET A 1 -7.03 -8.55 5.09
CA MET A 1 -6.73 -9.66 4.16
C MET A 1 -5.22 -9.79 4.07
N GLN A 2 -4.63 -10.94 4.42
CA GLN A 2 -3.18 -11.16 4.60
C GLN A 2 -2.59 -12.19 3.62
N ILE A 3 -3.12 -12.23 2.39
CA ILE A 3 -2.81 -13.28 1.39
C ILE A 3 -1.30 -13.43 1.14
N VAL A 4 -0.52 -12.33 1.10
CA VAL A 4 0.93 -12.45 0.88
C VAL A 4 1.64 -13.09 2.07
N GLN A 5 1.21 -12.81 3.30
CA GLN A 5 1.83 -13.40 4.49
C GLN A 5 1.61 -14.90 4.55
N GLU A 6 0.42 -15.37 4.16
CA GLU A 6 0.10 -16.79 4.06
C GLU A 6 0.94 -17.47 2.97
N LEU A 7 0.98 -16.90 1.76
CA LEU A 7 1.74 -17.44 0.63
C LEU A 7 3.26 -17.44 0.87
N GLU A 8 3.81 -16.43 1.56
CA GLU A 8 5.23 -16.39 1.95
C GLU A 8 5.55 -17.39 3.06
N ALA A 9 4.66 -17.57 4.05
CA ALA A 9 4.86 -18.55 5.13
C ALA A 9 4.91 -19.99 4.59
N GLU A 10 4.16 -20.27 3.53
CA GLU A 10 4.16 -21.56 2.83
C GLU A 10 5.32 -21.72 1.85
N GLY A 11 6.13 -20.67 1.61
CA GLY A 11 7.19 -20.67 0.60
C GLY A 11 6.66 -20.84 -0.82
N ALA A 12 5.38 -20.51 -1.05
CA ALA A 12 4.67 -20.79 -2.29
C ALA A 12 5.02 -19.83 -3.43
N LEU A 13 5.61 -18.67 -3.12
CA LEU A 13 5.92 -17.65 -4.12
C LEU A 13 7.31 -17.84 -4.72
N THR A 14 7.36 -17.88 -6.05
CA THR A 14 8.57 -17.72 -6.84
C THR A 14 9.00 -16.25 -6.89
N PRO A 15 10.26 -15.94 -7.23
CA PRO A 15 10.71 -14.55 -7.40
C PRO A 15 9.86 -13.74 -8.40
N SER A 16 9.48 -14.36 -9.53
CA SER A 16 8.64 -13.71 -10.54
C SER A 16 7.25 -13.37 -10.03
N GLU A 17 6.66 -14.21 -9.18
CA GLU A 17 5.35 -13.93 -8.57
C GLU A 17 5.45 -12.83 -7.54
N ARG A 18 6.55 -12.77 -6.77
CA ARG A 18 6.82 -11.64 -5.85
C ARG A 18 6.90 -10.32 -6.60
N ASP A 19 7.65 -10.29 -7.71
CA ASP A 19 7.79 -9.09 -8.54
C ASP A 19 6.43 -8.64 -9.11
N GLY A 20 5.62 -9.59 -9.60
CA GLY A 20 4.28 -9.31 -10.11
C GLY A 20 3.32 -8.78 -9.03
N LEU A 21 3.33 -9.39 -7.84
CA LEU A 21 2.55 -8.92 -6.69
C LEU A 21 3.01 -7.54 -6.24
N LEU A 22 4.32 -7.32 -6.14
CA LEU A 22 4.91 -6.04 -5.76
C LEU A 22 4.44 -4.92 -6.70
N LEU A 23 4.56 -5.14 -8.01
CA LEU A 23 4.09 -4.18 -9.01
C LEU A 23 2.58 -3.92 -8.87
N GLY A 24 1.77 -4.96 -8.76
CA GLY A 24 0.32 -4.84 -8.60
C GLY A 24 -0.10 -4.05 -7.35
N PHE A 25 0.59 -4.25 -6.23
CA PHE A 25 0.35 -3.46 -5.02
C PHE A 25 0.76 -2.01 -5.19
N LEU A 26 1.93 -1.73 -5.80
CA LEU A 26 2.40 -0.36 -6.04
C LEU A 26 1.44 0.43 -6.94
N GLU A 27 0.95 -0.16 -8.03
CA GLU A 27 -0.06 0.46 -8.91
C GLU A 27 -1.39 0.70 -8.18
N SER A 28 -1.78 -0.23 -7.31
CA SER A 28 -3.02 -0.09 -6.53
C SER A 28 -2.89 1.00 -5.47
N ILE A 29 -1.74 1.11 -4.81
CA ILE A 29 -1.41 2.21 -3.89
C ILE A 29 -1.45 3.56 -4.62
N GLU A 30 -0.86 3.65 -5.82
CA GLU A 30 -0.89 4.87 -6.63
C GLU A 30 -2.32 5.29 -6.97
N ARG A 31 -3.16 4.34 -7.41
CA ARG A 31 -4.58 4.60 -7.69
C ARG A 31 -5.33 5.07 -6.45
N LEU A 32 -5.14 4.42 -5.31
CA LEU A 32 -5.78 4.83 -4.06
C LEU A 32 -5.35 6.22 -3.61
N ASN A 33 -4.07 6.56 -3.74
CA ASN A 33 -3.59 7.92 -3.46
C ASN A 33 -4.27 8.97 -4.36
N LYS A 34 -4.47 8.68 -5.65
CA LYS A 34 -5.21 9.56 -6.56
C LYS A 34 -6.68 9.70 -6.14
N HIS A 35 -7.34 8.62 -5.74
CA HIS A 35 -8.73 8.67 -5.26
C HIS A 35 -8.87 9.45 -3.95
N ILE A 36 -7.96 9.24 -3.00
CA ILE A 36 -7.92 9.98 -1.73
C ILE A 36 -7.74 11.48 -2.01
N ALA A 37 -6.76 11.84 -2.85
CA ALA A 37 -6.52 13.23 -3.24
C ALA A 37 -7.74 13.85 -3.95
N TRP A 38 -8.40 13.08 -4.82
CA TRP A 38 -9.63 13.52 -5.48
C TRP A 38 -10.74 13.81 -4.48
N HIS A 39 -10.98 12.93 -3.50
CA HIS A 39 -11.99 13.18 -2.46
C HIS A 39 -11.70 14.41 -1.61
N TYR A 40 -10.42 14.65 -1.26
CA TYR A 40 -10.02 15.87 -0.57
C TYR A 40 -10.23 17.14 -1.39
N SER A 41 -10.27 17.04 -2.73
CA SER A 41 -10.46 18.19 -3.63
C SER A 41 -11.93 18.56 -3.89
N LEU A 42 -12.89 17.76 -3.41
CA LEU A 42 -14.31 18.05 -3.55
C LEU A 42 -14.73 19.20 -2.63
N GLU A 43 -15.78 19.93 -3.03
CA GLU A 43 -16.39 20.99 -2.19
C GLU A 43 -16.90 20.42 -0.86
N GLU A 44 -17.41 19.20 -0.88
CA GLU A 44 -17.77 18.40 0.29
C GLU A 44 -16.97 17.09 0.29
N PRO A 45 -15.81 17.03 0.99
CA PRO A 45 -15.03 15.81 1.10
C PRO A 45 -15.81 14.67 1.79
N SER A 46 -15.68 13.46 1.25
CA SER A 46 -16.25 12.26 1.87
C SER A 46 -15.26 11.65 2.85
N ASP A 47 -15.40 11.96 4.15
CA ASP A 47 -14.56 11.40 5.20
C ASP A 47 -14.60 9.86 5.24
N LEU A 48 -15.75 9.27 4.95
CA LEU A 48 -15.92 7.82 4.88
C LEU A 48 -15.05 7.23 3.76
N SER A 49 -15.16 7.77 2.54
CA SER A 49 -14.40 7.27 1.39
C SER A 49 -12.90 7.49 1.55
N ILE A 50 -12.50 8.65 2.08
CA ILE A 50 -11.10 8.95 2.40
C ILE A 50 -10.54 7.92 3.37
N ARG A 51 -11.28 7.61 4.44
CA ARG A 51 -10.88 6.61 5.43
C ARG A 51 -10.79 5.22 4.83
N GLU A 52 -11.82 4.75 4.12
CA GLU A 52 -11.85 3.42 3.52
C GLU A 52 -10.71 3.21 2.51
N PHE A 53 -10.43 4.21 1.66
CA PHE A 53 -9.30 4.14 0.73
C PHE A 53 -7.95 4.22 1.42
N SER A 54 -7.84 5.00 2.50
CA SER A 54 -6.61 5.06 3.31
C SER A 54 -6.33 3.73 4.00
N ASP A 55 -7.34 3.12 4.63
CA ASP A 55 -7.23 1.82 5.29
C ASP A 55 -6.83 0.72 4.29
N LEU A 56 -7.42 0.74 3.09
CA LEU A 56 -7.06 -0.21 2.02
C LEU A 56 -5.63 0.03 1.52
N ARG A 57 -5.22 1.27 1.29
CA ARG A 57 -3.86 1.63 0.87
C ARG A 57 -2.84 1.14 1.90
N ASP A 58 -3.10 1.40 3.16
CA ASP A 58 -2.19 1.03 4.26
C ASP A 58 -2.06 -0.49 4.36
N SER A 59 -3.14 -1.24 4.10
CA SER A 59 -3.06 -2.71 4.01
C SER A 59 -2.13 -3.18 2.88
N TYR A 60 -2.12 -2.52 1.72
CA TYR A 60 -1.21 -2.83 0.61
C TYR A 60 0.22 -2.43 0.91
N ILE A 61 0.45 -1.32 1.62
CA ILE A 61 1.79 -0.93 2.08
C ILE A 61 2.38 -2.02 2.99
N GLU A 62 1.57 -2.61 3.88
CA GLU A 62 2.03 -3.73 4.70
C GLU A 62 2.37 -4.98 3.88
N GLN A 63 1.62 -5.28 2.80
CA GLN A 63 1.98 -6.38 1.90
C GLN A 63 3.29 -6.09 1.15
N VAL A 64 3.50 -4.86 0.68
CA VAL A 64 4.74 -4.42 0.02
C VAL A 64 5.93 -4.59 0.97
N LYS A 65 5.81 -4.18 2.23
CA LYS A 65 6.86 -4.37 3.25
C LYS A 65 7.25 -5.84 3.42
N VAL A 66 6.28 -6.76 3.40
CA VAL A 66 6.54 -8.20 3.48
C VAL A 66 7.35 -8.66 2.27
N LEU A 67 6.92 -8.31 1.05
CA LEU A 67 7.63 -8.69 -0.18
C LEU A 67 9.05 -8.10 -0.23
N MET A 68 9.22 -6.83 0.13
CA MET A 68 10.51 -6.12 0.06
C MET A 68 11.57 -6.69 1.04
N LYS A 69 11.14 -7.29 2.16
CA LYS A 69 12.07 -7.96 3.09
C LYS A 69 12.87 -9.09 2.42
N HIS A 70 12.30 -9.77 1.43
CA HIS A 70 13.01 -10.82 0.68
C HIS A 70 14.20 -10.28 -0.13
N TYR A 71 14.17 -9.00 -0.48
CA TYR A 71 15.25 -8.31 -1.19
C TYR A 71 16.23 -7.62 -0.23
N GLY A 72 16.09 -7.83 1.09
CA GLY A 72 16.90 -7.16 2.10
C GLY A 72 16.59 -5.67 2.26
N LEU A 73 15.44 -5.21 1.76
CA LEU A 73 15.02 -3.81 1.82
C LEU A 73 14.03 -3.61 2.97
N ASP A 74 14.37 -2.71 3.90
CA ASP A 74 13.49 -2.26 4.97
C ASP A 74 12.70 -1.03 4.51
N VAL A 75 11.43 -1.25 4.11
CA VAL A 75 10.55 -0.18 3.64
C VAL A 75 9.98 0.57 4.84
N LYS A 76 10.49 1.79 5.06
CA LYS A 76 9.94 2.71 6.04
C LYS A 76 8.91 3.63 5.38
N PRO A 77 7.77 3.90 6.04
CA PRO A 77 6.90 4.99 5.61
C PRO A 77 7.73 6.26 5.50
N LEU A 78 7.52 7.03 4.44
CA LEU A 78 8.06 8.39 4.40
C LEU A 78 7.54 9.12 5.64
N PRO A 79 8.41 9.78 6.42
CA PRO A 79 7.97 10.55 7.57
C PRO A 79 6.95 11.56 7.06
N THR A 80 5.72 11.47 7.58
CA THR A 80 4.76 12.54 7.46
C THR A 80 5.29 13.68 8.33
N THR A 81 6.15 14.53 7.77
CA THR A 81 6.49 15.79 8.45
C THR A 81 5.17 16.53 8.69
N PRO A 82 4.75 16.76 9.95
CA PRO A 82 3.82 17.82 10.22
C PRO A 82 4.63 19.12 10.12
N ASN A 83 4.17 20.05 9.27
CA ASN A 83 4.56 21.47 9.13
C ASN A 83 5.43 21.87 7.93
N ALA A 84 4.88 22.76 7.11
CA ALA A 84 5.17 24.20 7.20
C ALA A 84 4.04 25.01 6.51
N GLY A 85 3.18 25.67 7.28
CA GLY A 85 2.12 26.55 6.79
C GLY A 85 0.98 26.70 7.79
#